data_AF-A0A257A7B3-F1
#
_entry.id   AF-A0A257A7B3-F1
#
_cell.length_a   1.000
_cell.length_b   1.000
_cell.length_c   1.000
_cell.angle_alpha   90.00
_cell.angle_beta   90.00
_cell.angle_gamma   90.00
#
_symmetry.space_group_name_H-M   'P 1'
#
loop_
_entity.id
_entity.type
_entity.pdbx_description
1 polymer ?
#
loop_
_entity_poly.entity_id
_entity_poly.type
_entity_poly.pdbx_seq_one_letter_code
_entity_poly.pdbx_strand_id
1 'polypeptide(L)'
;MKYVEIYVKTALSKSGLESTDYALNPYKGCEHRCVYCYSPYVIHMPLEEWNGVVYVKRNLPTVLDKELKKKKGFITIGTVTDAYQPAEKKYEITRKSLEVLRRHRRDISILTKSSLILRDIDIIERIPHAEIGVTITTLQEEWRRKIEPNASSIDERLRILEEFRGK
;
A
#
# COMPACT_ATOMS: atom_id res chain seq x y z
N MET A 1 9.10 2.27 16.30
CA MET A 1 9.44 2.35 14.86
C MET A 1 10.15 3.67 14.61
N LYS A 2 11.23 3.70 13.81
CA LYS A 2 11.86 4.96 13.37
C LYS A 2 11.26 5.39 12.04
N TYR A 3 10.92 6.67 11.91
CA TYR A 3 10.48 7.26 10.64
C TYR A 3 11.57 8.15 10.06
N VAL A 4 11.88 7.98 8.77
CA VAL A 4 12.84 8.80 8.04
C VAL A 4 12.15 9.38 6.82
N GLU A 5 12.04 10.70 6.76
CA GLU A 5 11.48 11.37 5.59
C GLU A 5 12.50 11.42 4.46
N ILE A 6 12.10 10.98 3.26
CA ILE A 6 12.93 11.00 2.06
C ILE A 6 12.20 11.62 0.89
N TYR A 7 12.98 12.08 -0.08
CA TYR A 7 12.51 12.63 -1.34
C TYR A 7 12.91 11.70 -2.49
N VAL A 8 11.96 11.38 -3.35
CA VAL A 8 12.18 10.47 -4.49
C VAL A 8 12.14 11.24 -5.81
N LYS A 9 12.86 10.71 -6.80
CA LYS A 9 12.79 11.20 -8.19
C LYS A 9 11.73 10.49 -9.01
N THR A 10 11.34 9.29 -8.58
CA THR A 10 10.37 8.43 -9.26
C THR A 10 9.29 7.98 -8.29
N ALA A 11 8.03 8.08 -8.69
CA ALA A 11 6.88 7.55 -7.94
C ALA A 11 6.46 6.16 -8.44
N LEU A 12 6.37 5.98 -9.76
CA LEU A 12 5.97 4.74 -10.41
C LEU A 12 7.16 3.95 -10.93
N SER A 13 7.43 2.80 -10.33
CA SER A 13 8.35 1.79 -10.87
C SER A 13 7.61 0.87 -11.83
N LYS A 14 8.22 0.49 -12.96
CA LYS A 14 7.68 -0.58 -13.82
C LYS A 14 7.58 -1.86 -13.00
N SER A 15 6.47 -2.58 -13.14
CA SER A 15 6.25 -3.86 -12.47
C SER A 15 6.56 -5.02 -13.42
N GLY A 16 7.05 -6.12 -12.86
CA GLY A 16 7.16 -7.42 -13.56
C GLY A 16 6.03 -8.37 -13.23
N LEU A 17 5.05 -7.94 -12.42
CA LEU A 17 3.86 -8.73 -12.09
C LEU A 17 2.88 -8.72 -13.26
N GLU A 18 2.26 -9.87 -13.51
CA GLU A 18 1.17 -9.98 -14.48
C GLU A 18 0.05 -8.98 -14.14
N SER A 19 -0.54 -8.37 -15.17
CA SER A 19 -1.65 -7.40 -15.05
C SER A 19 -1.33 -6.13 -14.25
N THR A 20 -0.05 -5.82 -14.01
CA THR A 20 0.39 -4.56 -13.39
C THR A 20 1.46 -3.90 -14.25
N ASP A 21 1.19 -2.72 -14.82
CA ASP A 21 2.22 -1.97 -15.55
C ASP A 21 3.19 -1.26 -14.59
N TYR A 22 2.64 -0.67 -13.52
CA TYR A 22 3.40 0.09 -12.54
C TYR A 22 3.06 -0.26 -11.11
N ALA A 23 4.08 -0.27 -10.26
CA ALA A 23 3.92 -0.33 -8.82
C ALA A 23 4.03 1.06 -8.19
N LEU A 24 3.14 1.35 -7.25
CA LEU A 24 3.20 2.54 -6.39
C LEU A 24 3.38 2.09 -4.93
N ASN A 25 4.51 2.48 -4.34
CA ASN A 25 4.84 2.13 -2.96
C ASN A 25 5.14 3.42 -2.18
N PRO A 26 4.16 3.95 -1.41
CA PRO A 26 4.29 5.21 -0.65
C PRO A 26 5.42 5.23 0.38
N TYR A 27 5.83 4.04 0.84
CA TYR A 27 6.83 3.82 1.87
C TYR A 27 7.95 2.87 1.42
N LYS A 28 9.00 2.73 2.24
CA LYS A 28 9.97 1.62 2.22
C LYS A 28 10.17 1.17 3.67
N GLY A 29 10.23 -0.13 3.94
CA GLY A 29 10.02 -0.69 5.28
C GLY A 29 8.54 -1.04 5.50
N CYS A 30 8.23 -1.87 6.50
CA CYS A 30 6.84 -2.21 6.83
C CYS A 30 6.64 -2.51 8.33
N GLU A 31 5.71 -1.83 8.98
CA GLU A 31 5.45 -2.04 10.41
C GLU A 31 4.63 -3.30 10.73
N HIS A 32 4.06 -3.97 9.74
CA HIS A 32 3.30 -5.21 9.94
C HIS A 32 4.15 -6.37 10.49
N ARG A 33 5.46 -6.37 10.18
CA ARG A 33 6.45 -7.36 10.66
C ARG A 33 6.02 -8.80 10.40
N CYS A 34 5.46 -9.06 9.21
CA CYS A 34 5.05 -10.41 8.83
C CYS A 34 6.27 -11.34 8.78
N VAL A 35 6.16 -12.51 9.40
CA VAL A 35 7.28 -13.48 9.50
C VAL A 35 7.69 -14.03 8.13
N TYR A 36 6.77 -14.05 7.17
CA TYR A 36 6.96 -14.59 5.83
C TYR A 36 7.25 -13.51 4.76
N CYS A 37 7.58 -12.28 5.18
CA CYS A 37 7.70 -11.14 4.27
C CYS A 37 8.84 -11.32 3.25
N TYR A 38 8.50 -11.31 1.95
CA TYR A 38 9.48 -11.40 0.86
C TYR A 38 10.14 -10.06 0.52
N SER A 39 9.46 -8.96 0.81
CA SER A 39 9.84 -7.60 0.41
C SER A 39 11.28 -7.19 0.73
N PRO A 40 11.85 -7.45 1.94
CA PRO A 40 13.23 -7.08 2.24
C PRO A 40 14.22 -7.72 1.26
N TYR A 41 13.98 -8.95 0.81
CA TYR A 41 14.87 -9.66 -0.12
C TYR A 41 14.81 -9.09 -1.54
N VAL A 42 13.60 -8.75 -2.01
CA VAL A 42 13.40 -8.20 -3.36
C VAL A 42 13.99 -6.79 -3.52
N ILE A 43 14.01 -6.00 -2.45
CA ILE A 43 14.61 -4.66 -2.48
C ILE A 43 16.04 -4.59 -1.91
N HIS A 44 16.62 -5.76 -1.62
CA HIS A 44 17.96 -5.89 -1.04
C HIS A 44 18.17 -5.03 0.22
N MET A 45 17.23 -5.14 1.18
CA MET A 45 17.26 -4.46 2.47
C MET A 45 17.37 -5.49 3.60
N PRO A 46 18.29 -5.33 4.57
CA PRO A 46 18.36 -6.19 5.75
C PRO A 46 17.01 -6.24 6.50
N LEU A 47 16.65 -7.40 7.02
CA LEU A 47 15.36 -7.62 7.69
C LEU A 47 15.21 -6.74 8.93
N GLU A 48 16.31 -6.53 9.66
CA GLU A 48 16.38 -5.67 10.85
C GLU A 48 16.04 -4.22 10.50
N GLU A 49 16.57 -3.74 9.37
CA GLU A 49 16.26 -2.39 8.87
C GLU A 49 14.81 -2.31 8.39
N TRP A 50 14.34 -3.30 7.63
CA TRP A 50 12.95 -3.38 7.13
C TRP A 50 11.91 -3.30 8.24
N ASN A 51 12.18 -3.97 9.37
CA ASN A 51 11.30 -4.01 10.55
C ASN A 51 11.54 -2.85 11.54
N GLY A 52 12.63 -2.10 11.37
CA GLY A 52 13.09 -1.06 12.30
C GLY A 52 12.89 0.37 11.82
N VAL A 53 12.86 0.58 10.50
CA VAL A 53 12.79 1.90 9.86
C VAL A 53 11.74 1.91 8.75
N VAL A 54 10.83 2.89 8.80
CA VAL A 54 9.98 3.23 7.65
C VAL A 54 10.46 4.53 7.03
N TYR A 55 10.89 4.44 5.78
CA TYR A 55 11.20 5.61 4.96
C TYR A 55 9.92 6.12 4.31
N VAL A 56 9.59 7.37 4.62
CA VAL A 56 8.39 8.06 4.16
C VAL A 56 8.73 8.88 2.91
N LYS A 57 8.19 8.52 1.75
CA LYS A 57 8.46 9.23 0.49
C LYS A 57 7.59 10.49 0.39
N ARG A 58 7.99 11.56 1.08
CA ARG A 58 7.14 12.75 1.32
C ARG A 58 6.64 13.44 0.06
N ASN A 59 7.47 13.53 -0.96
CA ASN A 59 7.12 14.18 -2.24
C ASN A 59 6.47 13.22 -3.26
N LEU A 60 6.20 11.97 -2.89
CA LEU A 60 5.70 10.97 -3.82
C LEU A 60 4.39 11.38 -4.52
N PRO A 61 3.37 11.98 -3.86
CA PRO A 61 2.17 12.46 -4.56
C PRO A 61 2.49 13.54 -5.61
N THR A 62 3.43 14.43 -5.32
CA THR A 62 3.87 15.49 -6.25
C THR A 62 4.60 14.92 -7.46
N VAL A 63 5.47 13.92 -7.25
CA VAL A 63 6.18 13.24 -8.33
C VAL A 63 5.21 12.42 -9.17
N LEU A 64 4.27 11.72 -8.52
CA LEU A 64 3.21 10.95 -9.18
C LEU A 64 2.38 11.83 -10.13
N ASP A 65 1.93 12.99 -9.69
CA ASP A 65 1.14 13.93 -10.51
C ASP A 65 1.86 14.33 -11.81
N LYS A 66 3.18 14.51 -11.73
CA LYS A 66 4.02 14.82 -12.91
C LYS A 66 4.15 13.61 -13.84
N GLU A 67 4.41 12.43 -13.28
CA GLU A 67 4.59 11.21 -14.06
C GLU A 67 3.33 10.77 -14.79
N LEU A 68 2.15 10.92 -14.17
CA LEU A 68 0.87 10.58 -14.77
C LEU A 68 0.51 11.48 -15.97
N LYS A 69 1.24 12.56 -16.26
CA LYS A 69 1.03 13.29 -17.53
C LYS A 69 1.51 12.49 -18.74
N LYS A 70 2.46 11.57 -18.54
CA LYS A 70 3.14 10.82 -19.62
C LYS A 70 2.95 9.32 -19.52
N LYS A 71 2.94 8.75 -18.32
CA LYS A 71 2.79 7.30 -18.11
C LYS A 71 1.33 6.89 -18.22
N LYS A 72 1.05 5.83 -18.99
CA LYS A 72 -0.27 5.17 -19.14
C LYS A 72 -0.10 3.70 -18.77
N GLY A 73 -1.13 3.10 -18.18
CA GLY A 73 -1.09 1.72 -17.67
C GLY A 73 -1.73 1.59 -16.29
N PHE A 74 -2.00 0.35 -15.90
CA PHE A 74 -2.59 -0.06 -14.63
C PHE A 74 -1.58 0.07 -13.48
N ILE A 75 -2.04 0.53 -12.31
CA ILE A 75 -1.18 0.84 -11.17
C ILE A 75 -1.58 0.01 -9.95
N THR A 76 -0.69 -0.85 -9.48
CA THR A 76 -0.89 -1.62 -8.24
C THR A 76 -0.20 -0.92 -7.08
N ILE A 77 -0.98 -0.60 -6.05
CA ILE A 77 -0.51 0.04 -4.82
C ILE A 77 -0.22 -1.05 -3.78
N GLY A 78 0.96 -0.97 -3.16
CA GLY A 78 1.31 -1.83 -2.03
C GLY A 78 1.98 -3.16 -2.40
N THR A 79 2.70 -3.22 -3.52
CA THR A 79 3.37 -4.44 -3.98
C THR A 79 4.63 -4.81 -3.21
N VAL A 80 5.22 -3.90 -2.45
CA VAL A 80 6.45 -4.15 -1.66
C VAL A 80 6.24 -3.79 -0.21
N THR A 81 5.55 -2.69 0.07
CA THR A 81 5.20 -2.26 1.42
C THR A 81 3.70 -2.19 1.54
N ASP A 82 3.17 -2.28 2.75
CA ASP A 82 1.74 -1.98 2.94
C ASP A 82 1.53 -0.46 2.93
N ALA A 83 0.71 0.02 1.99
CA ALA A 83 0.40 1.43 1.84
C ALA A 83 -0.44 1.99 3.01
N TYR A 84 -1.10 1.11 3.77
CA TYR A 84 -1.95 1.44 4.92
C TYR A 84 -1.37 0.95 6.25
N GLN A 85 -0.06 0.69 6.31
CA GLN A 85 0.65 0.44 7.56
C GLN A 85 0.48 1.61 8.56
N PRO A 86 0.72 1.42 9.87
CA PRO A 86 0.53 2.45 10.90
C PRO A 86 1.05 3.86 10.58
N ALA A 87 2.21 4.00 9.91
CA ALA A 87 2.72 5.29 9.44
C ALA A 87 1.71 6.11 8.61
N GLU A 88 0.83 5.47 7.84
CA GLU A 88 -0.17 6.13 7.00
C GLU A 88 -1.23 6.88 7.82
N LYS A 89 -1.43 6.53 9.10
CA LYS A 89 -2.30 7.32 10.01
C LYS A 89 -1.78 8.74 10.22
N LYS A 90 -0.46 8.93 10.16
CA LYS A 90 0.22 10.21 10.40
C LYS A 90 0.55 10.94 9.11
N TYR A 91 1.11 10.23 8.12
CA TYR A 91 1.72 10.88 6.96
C TYR A 91 0.77 11.09 5.77
N GLU A 92 -0.24 10.23 5.67
CA GLU A 92 -1.29 10.28 4.65
C GLU A 92 -0.74 10.32 3.22
N ILE A 93 0.36 9.61 2.96
CA ILE A 93 0.99 9.63 1.63
C ILE A 93 0.10 8.85 0.66
N THR A 94 -0.47 7.73 1.11
CA THR A 94 -1.41 6.93 0.31
C THR A 94 -2.67 7.71 0.00
N ARG A 95 -3.31 8.34 1.01
CA ARG A 95 -4.50 9.18 0.80
C ARG A 95 -4.25 10.29 -0.24
N LYS A 96 -3.14 11.02 -0.10
CA LYS A 96 -2.76 12.09 -1.04
C LYS A 96 -2.47 11.54 -2.44
N SER A 97 -1.86 10.37 -2.54
CA SER A 97 -1.65 9.68 -3.82
C SER A 97 -2.95 9.25 -4.48
N LEU A 98 -3.94 8.78 -3.72
CA LEU A 98 -5.26 8.43 -4.25
C LEU A 98 -5.98 9.65 -4.84
N GLU A 99 -5.90 10.82 -4.21
CA GLU A 99 -6.46 12.05 -4.80
C GLU A 99 -5.81 12.42 -6.13
N VAL A 100 -4.49 12.20 -6.27
CA VAL A 100 -3.79 12.38 -7.54
C VAL A 100 -4.30 11.37 -8.57
N LEU A 101 -4.34 10.08 -8.23
CA LEU A 101 -4.80 9.01 -9.13
C LEU A 101 -6.24 9.24 -9.60
N ARG A 102 -7.12 9.66 -8.69
CA ARG A 102 -8.51 10.04 -8.98
C ARG A 102 -8.61 11.19 -9.98
N ARG A 103 -7.87 12.29 -9.75
CA ARG A 103 -7.86 13.45 -10.69
C ARG A 103 -7.38 13.06 -12.08
N HIS A 104 -6.44 12.12 -12.16
CA HIS A 104 -5.92 11.59 -13.44
C HIS A 104 -6.73 10.42 -14.01
N ARG A 105 -7.85 10.04 -13.36
CA ARG A 105 -8.75 8.94 -13.75
C ARG A 105 -8.00 7.65 -14.06
N ARG A 106 -7.20 7.19 -13.09
CA ARG A 106 -6.36 5.99 -13.24
C ARG A 106 -7.04 4.73 -12.77
N ASP A 107 -6.79 3.65 -13.48
CA ASP A 107 -7.18 2.31 -13.07
C ASP A 107 -6.12 1.77 -12.12
N ILE A 108 -6.58 1.29 -10.98
CA ILE A 108 -5.70 0.88 -9.89
C ILE A 108 -6.15 -0.43 -9.25
N SER A 109 -5.20 -1.09 -8.60
CA SER A 109 -5.50 -2.02 -7.52
C SER A 109 -4.76 -1.62 -6.25
N ILE A 110 -5.29 -2.02 -5.09
CA ILE A 110 -4.70 -1.76 -3.79
C ILE A 110 -4.58 -3.07 -3.04
N LEU A 111 -3.37 -3.41 -2.60
CA LEU A 111 -3.10 -4.58 -1.75
C LEU A 111 -2.84 -4.13 -0.33
N THR A 112 -3.58 -4.65 0.65
CA THR A 112 -3.36 -4.32 2.06
C THR A 112 -3.74 -5.44 3.04
N LYS A 113 -3.21 -5.32 4.26
CA LYS A 113 -3.56 -6.08 5.47
C LYS A 113 -4.21 -5.21 6.54
N SER A 114 -4.49 -3.94 6.24
CA SER A 114 -4.86 -2.91 7.21
C SER A 114 -6.26 -2.37 6.94
N SER A 115 -7.11 -2.36 7.96
CA SER A 115 -8.45 -1.74 7.98
C SER A 115 -8.41 -0.21 7.82
N LEU A 116 -7.23 0.41 7.90
CA LEU A 116 -7.08 1.85 7.66
C LEU A 116 -7.52 2.27 6.24
N ILE A 117 -7.53 1.36 5.28
CA ILE A 117 -8.09 1.61 3.94
C ILE A 117 -9.53 2.13 3.97
N LEU A 118 -10.32 1.73 4.96
CA LEU A 118 -11.72 2.17 5.11
C LEU A 118 -11.83 3.68 5.36
N ARG A 119 -10.78 4.34 5.88
CA ARG A 119 -10.73 5.80 6.01
C ARG A 119 -10.86 6.50 4.65
N ASP A 120 -10.34 5.87 3.60
CA ASP A 120 -10.18 6.47 2.27
C ASP A 120 -11.21 5.95 1.25
N ILE A 121 -12.26 5.26 1.72
CA ILE A 121 -13.35 4.76 0.89
C ILE A 121 -14.02 5.88 0.07
N ASP A 122 -14.12 7.08 0.66
CA ASP A 122 -14.68 8.29 0.04
C ASP A 122 -13.93 8.74 -1.24
N ILE A 123 -12.64 8.42 -1.33
CA ILE A 123 -11.80 8.72 -2.49
C ILE A 123 -11.79 7.55 -3.45
N ILE A 124 -11.65 6.32 -2.92
CA ILE A 124 -11.50 5.10 -3.71
C ILE A 124 -12.73 4.86 -4.59
N GLU A 125 -13.95 5.01 -4.06
CA GLU A 125 -15.19 4.82 -4.82
C GLU A 125 -15.35 5.80 -6.01
N ARG A 126 -14.58 6.89 -6.01
CA ARG A 126 -14.61 7.89 -7.08
C ARG A 126 -13.55 7.64 -8.15
N ILE A 127 -12.76 6.58 -8.01
CA ILE A 127 -11.80 6.14 -9.01
C ILE A 127 -12.53 5.20 -9.99
N PRO A 128 -12.43 5.40 -11.32
CA PRO A 128 -13.26 4.68 -12.29
C PRO A 128 -13.18 3.15 -12.19
N HIS A 129 -11.97 2.62 -12.01
CA HIS A 129 -11.71 1.20 -11.84
C HIS A 129 -10.71 1.01 -10.70
N ALA A 130 -11.20 0.60 -9.54
CA ALA A 130 -10.39 0.34 -8.35
C ALA A 130 -10.65 -1.07 -7.83
N GLU A 131 -9.60 -1.90 -7.82
CA GLU A 131 -9.66 -3.25 -7.26
C GLU A 131 -9.06 -3.27 -5.86
N ILE A 132 -9.77 -3.83 -4.89
CA ILE A 132 -9.30 -3.95 -3.51
C ILE A 132 -8.92 -5.39 -3.20
N GLY A 133 -7.62 -5.62 -3.00
CA GLY A 133 -7.06 -6.90 -2.55
C GLY A 133 -6.72 -6.85 -1.06
N VAL A 134 -7.36 -7.72 -0.28
CA VAL A 134 -7.08 -7.87 1.16
C VAL A 134 -6.37 -9.19 1.39
N THR A 135 -5.20 -9.17 2.04
CA THR A 135 -4.50 -10.42 2.35
C THR A 135 -5.16 -11.12 3.54
N ILE A 136 -5.62 -12.35 3.34
CA ILE A 136 -6.10 -13.25 4.40
C ILE A 136 -5.28 -14.55 4.31
N THR A 137 -4.26 -14.68 5.16
CA THR A 137 -3.37 -15.87 5.16
C THR A 137 -3.96 -17.05 5.92
N THR A 138 -4.84 -16.78 6.88
CA THR A 138 -5.51 -17.76 7.73
C THR A 138 -6.82 -17.18 8.23
N LEU A 139 -7.78 -18.04 8.57
CA LEU A 139 -9.02 -17.68 9.28
C LEU A 139 -8.92 -17.91 10.80
N GLN A 140 -7.74 -18.30 11.30
CA GLN A 140 -7.49 -18.51 12.72
C GLN A 140 -6.71 -17.32 13.30
N GLU A 141 -7.37 -16.54 14.16
CA GLU A 141 -6.83 -15.29 14.70
C GLU A 141 -5.57 -15.52 15.56
N GLU A 142 -5.49 -16.65 16.26
CA GLU A 142 -4.30 -17.06 17.01
C GLU A 142 -3.05 -17.21 16.11
N TRP A 143 -3.22 -17.75 14.90
CA TRP A 143 -2.15 -17.90 13.94
C TRP A 143 -1.79 -16.56 13.34
N ARG A 144 -2.78 -15.77 12.93
CA ARG A 144 -2.59 -14.41 12.42
C ARG A 144 -1.76 -13.55 13.38
N ARG A 145 -2.00 -13.62 14.70
CA ARG A 145 -1.17 -12.92 15.72
C ARG A 145 0.30 -13.33 15.71
N LYS A 146 0.60 -14.60 15.43
CA LYS A 146 1.96 -15.12 15.38
C LYS A 146 2.67 -14.72 14.08
N ILE A 147 1.98 -14.79 12.94
CA ILE A 147 2.61 -14.61 11.62
C ILE A 147 2.53 -13.17 11.08
N GLU A 148 1.57 -12.37 11.54
CA GLU A 148 1.30 -10.99 11.13
C GLU A 148 0.91 -10.13 12.35
N PRO A 149 1.84 -9.92 13.29
CA PRO A 149 1.52 -9.43 14.64
C PRO A 149 0.88 -8.04 14.67
N ASN A 150 1.24 -7.18 13.72
CA ASN A 150 0.80 -5.77 13.69
C ASN A 150 -0.17 -5.45 12.55
N ALA A 151 -0.61 -6.46 11.79
CA ALA A 151 -1.67 -6.29 10.80
C ALA A 151 -3.05 -6.31 11.46
N SER A 152 -4.08 -5.83 10.76
CA SER A 152 -5.46 -5.88 11.26
C SER A 152 -5.91 -7.31 11.53
N SER A 153 -6.86 -7.44 12.46
CA SER A 153 -7.53 -8.71 12.77
C SER A 153 -8.23 -9.29 11.53
N ILE A 154 -8.53 -10.60 11.57
CA ILE A 154 -9.24 -11.25 10.46
C ILE A 154 -10.61 -10.62 10.25
N ASP A 155 -11.37 -10.37 11.32
CA ASP A 155 -12.70 -9.75 11.24
C ASP A 155 -12.64 -8.36 10.61
N GLU A 156 -11.64 -7.54 10.98
CA GLU A 156 -11.42 -6.24 10.35
C GLU A 156 -11.10 -6.37 8.85
N ARG A 157 -10.35 -7.40 8.45
CA ARG A 157 -10.03 -7.65 7.03
C ARG A 157 -11.24 -8.13 6.24
N LEU A 158 -12.07 -8.98 6.83
CA LEU A 158 -13.34 -9.41 6.23
C LEU A 158 -14.28 -8.21 6.08
N ARG A 159 -14.35 -7.33 7.09
CA ARG A 159 -15.12 -6.09 7.00
C ARG A 159 -14.69 -5.21 5.84
N ILE A 160 -13.39 -5.13 5.50
CA ILE A 160 -12.95 -4.40 4.30
C ILE A 160 -13.66 -4.95 3.05
N LEU A 161 -13.68 -6.28 2.89
CA LEU A 161 -14.33 -6.91 1.74
C LEU A 161 -15.84 -6.66 1.72
N GLU A 162 -16.50 -6.66 2.88
CA GLU A 162 -17.91 -6.33 2.99
C GLU A 162 -18.19 -4.87 2.60
N GLU A 163 -17.41 -3.92 3.10
CA GLU A 163 -17.59 -2.49 2.83
C GLU A 163 -17.31 -2.16 1.36
N PHE A 164 -16.38 -2.86 0.68
CA PHE A 164 -16.09 -2.68 -0.75
C PHE A 164 -16.96 -3.53 -1.68
N ARG A 165 -17.88 -4.35 -1.15
CA ARG A 165 -18.71 -5.23 -1.97
C ARG A 165 -19.69 -4.44 -2.84
N GLY A 166 -19.60 -4.63 -4.17
CA GLY A 166 -20.56 -4.07 -5.13
C GLY A 166 -20.39 -2.56 -5.37
N LYS A 167 -19.23 -2.02 -5.03
CA LYS A 167 -18.83 -0.63 -5.28
C LYS A 167 -17.84 -0.56 -6.44
#